data_AF-A0A5B9WS84-F1
#
_entry.id   AF-A0A5B9WS84-F1
#
_cell.length_a   1.000
_cell.length_b   1.000
_cell.length_c   1.000
_cell.angle_alpha   90.00
_cell.angle_beta   90.00
_cell.angle_gamma   90.00
#
_symmetry.space_group_name_H-M   'P 1'
#
loop_
_entity.id
_entity.type
_entity.pdbx_description
1 polymer ?
#
loop_
_entity_poly.entity_id
_entity_poly.type
_entity_poly.pdbx_seq_one_letter_code
_entity_poly.pdbx_strand_id
1 'polypeptide(L)'
;MRVRYRLTKSLIMLPAMLAAVAALGQSRNLHLDNYTVPVAKKGALVGKLHDQYGVLSRRPMLEDTSGLFMISKKGELRLRKKQSIPADAPGFQYTVTVLNGNSRERFTLVRDDFHRNKVVAHRGAFKNNAGSENSLTSLKDAIRIGCEGSEFDVWLSADGVPVLSHDPHIGGKSVEETPLAELQQIKLKNGDRVPTFEEYILEAMKQNNTRMVLELKPSKTGRAIELTQACYDLVRKYQCQAWMLYISFDYNICKKLVELDPFAKVAYLNGDKSPAELKADHIWGLDYSFKVIDKDISILQAAKKAGVTTNIWTVNDPADMDRYLKAGVDYLTTNEPEILLEKVK
;
A
#
# COMPACT_ATOMS: atom_id res chain seq x y z
N MET A 1 76.19 30.50 -5.07
CA MET A 1 75.72 29.95 -6.36
C MET A 1 75.05 28.60 -6.11
N ARG A 2 73.71 28.61 -6.15
CA ARG A 2 72.69 27.55 -6.27
C ARG A 2 72.97 26.12 -5.77
N VAL A 3 72.38 25.85 -4.60
CA VAL A 3 71.98 24.54 -4.05
C VAL A 3 70.95 23.87 -4.99
N ARG A 4 71.11 22.58 -5.29
CA ARG A 4 70.09 21.75 -5.97
C ARG A 4 69.76 20.51 -5.12
N TYR A 5 68.55 20.50 -4.58
CA TYR A 5 67.89 19.36 -3.97
C TYR A 5 67.48 18.33 -5.04
N ARG A 6 67.76 17.04 -4.81
CA ARG A 6 67.07 15.93 -5.50
C ARG A 6 66.15 15.26 -4.49
N LEU A 7 64.85 15.47 -4.66
CA LEU A 7 63.77 14.84 -3.92
C LEU A 7 63.70 13.34 -4.28
N THR A 8 63.96 12.48 -3.29
CA THR A 8 63.59 11.07 -3.32
C THR A 8 62.08 10.95 -3.11
N LYS A 9 61.42 10.17 -3.98
CA LYS A 9 59.99 9.82 -3.85
C LYS A 9 59.82 8.86 -2.67
N SER A 10 59.43 9.39 -1.51
CA SER A 10 58.92 8.58 -0.41
C SER A 10 57.41 8.43 -0.58
N LEU A 11 57.00 7.21 -0.92
CA LEU A 11 55.61 6.76 -0.93
C LEU A 11 55.17 6.58 0.54
N ILE A 12 54.50 7.59 1.11
CA ILE A 12 53.84 7.44 2.41
C ILE A 12 52.42 6.97 2.13
N MET A 13 52.15 5.71 2.49
CA MET A 13 50.79 5.18 2.65
C MET A 13 50.03 6.06 3.64
N LEU A 14 48.96 6.74 3.18
CA LEU A 14 47.91 7.18 4.10
C LEU A 14 47.07 5.95 4.47
N PRO A 15 46.91 5.61 5.76
CA PRO A 15 46.00 4.56 6.15
C PRO A 15 44.55 5.01 5.97
N ALA A 16 43.75 4.07 5.47
CA ALA A 16 42.30 4.09 5.35
C ALA A 16 41.62 4.69 6.59
N MET A 17 41.18 5.95 6.49
CA MET A 17 40.29 6.58 7.47
C MET A 17 39.21 7.45 6.80
N LEU A 18 38.77 7.07 5.60
CA LEU A 18 37.62 7.68 4.92
C LEU A 18 36.51 6.69 4.52
N ALA A 19 36.57 5.44 5.01
CA ALA A 19 35.56 4.41 4.72
C ALA A 19 34.64 4.07 5.91
N ALA A 20 34.79 4.75 7.06
CA ALA A 20 34.03 4.44 8.28
C ALA A 20 32.98 5.50 8.68
N VAL A 21 32.83 6.60 7.93
CA VAL A 21 31.85 7.66 8.26
C VAL A 21 30.59 7.61 7.39
N ALA A 22 30.57 6.81 6.31
CA ALA A 22 29.38 6.65 5.44
C ALA A 22 28.35 5.62 5.96
N ALA A 23 28.66 4.86 7.02
CA ALA A 23 27.74 3.87 7.62
C ALA A 23 26.98 4.38 8.85
N LEU A 24 27.22 5.64 9.27
CA LEU A 24 26.59 6.28 10.42
C LEU A 24 25.62 7.35 9.92
N GLY A 25 24.44 6.96 9.42
CA GLY A 25 23.41 7.97 9.12
C GLY A 25 22.28 7.60 8.17
N GLN A 26 22.25 6.40 7.56
CA GLN A 26 20.99 5.95 6.96
C GLN A 26 20.03 5.62 8.10
N SER A 27 18.95 6.40 8.25
CA SER A 27 17.83 6.00 9.08
C SER A 27 17.41 4.60 8.63
N ARG A 28 17.56 3.62 9.50
CA ARG A 28 17.09 2.27 9.21
C ARG A 28 15.58 2.37 9.06
N ASN A 29 15.03 2.11 7.87
CA ASN A 29 13.58 2.12 7.73
C ASN A 29 13.01 1.07 8.68
N LEU A 30 12.23 1.54 9.63
CA LEU A 30 11.59 0.70 10.61
C LEU A 30 10.18 0.41 10.11
N HIS A 31 9.84 -0.87 10.09
CA HIS A 31 8.57 -1.40 9.63
C HIS A 31 7.82 -2.04 10.79
N LEU A 32 6.49 -2.05 10.66
CA LEU A 32 5.60 -2.81 11.51
C LEU A 32 4.88 -3.82 10.63
N ASP A 33 4.87 -5.10 11.01
CA ASP A 33 4.27 -6.14 10.17
C ASP A 33 2.73 -6.13 10.13
N ASN A 34 2.09 -5.34 10.99
CA ASN A 34 0.66 -5.08 10.94
C ASN A 34 0.31 -3.77 11.67
N TYR A 35 -0.55 -2.96 11.05
CA TYR A 35 -0.91 -1.62 11.52
C TYR A 35 -2.32 -1.56 12.14
N THR A 36 -3.08 -2.66 12.12
CA THR A 36 -4.43 -2.68 12.67
C THR A 36 -4.45 -3.21 14.11
N VAL A 37 -5.32 -2.64 14.95
CA VAL A 37 -5.47 -3.04 16.36
C VAL A 37 -6.75 -3.85 16.52
N PRO A 38 -6.67 -5.10 17.01
CA PRO A 38 -7.85 -5.92 17.25
C PRO A 38 -8.82 -5.29 18.27
N VAL A 39 -10.10 -5.28 17.92
CA VAL A 39 -11.20 -4.76 18.74
C VAL A 39 -11.58 -5.74 19.85
N ALA A 40 -12.02 -5.22 20.99
CA ALA A 40 -12.53 -5.98 22.14
C ALA A 40 -11.62 -7.10 22.69
N LYS A 41 -10.32 -7.06 22.36
CA LYS A 41 -9.35 -8.10 22.75
C LYS A 41 -8.30 -7.53 23.71
N LYS A 42 -8.31 -8.00 24.96
CA LYS A 42 -7.34 -7.58 25.98
C LYS A 42 -5.92 -7.99 25.60
N GLY A 43 -4.97 -7.07 25.74
CA GLY A 43 -3.54 -7.36 25.50
C GLY A 43 -3.23 -7.81 24.06
N ALA A 44 -4.07 -7.39 23.10
CA ALA A 44 -3.94 -7.78 21.70
C ALA A 44 -2.55 -7.46 21.14
N LEU A 45 -2.01 -8.39 20.35
CA LEU A 45 -0.86 -8.12 19.50
C LEU A 45 -1.31 -7.21 18.34
N VAL A 46 -0.60 -6.12 18.13
CA VAL A 46 -0.78 -5.27 16.95
C VAL A 46 0.16 -5.78 15.86
N GLY A 47 1.46 -5.75 16.12
CA GLY A 47 2.49 -6.22 15.18
C GLY A 47 3.86 -6.30 15.84
N LYS A 48 4.87 -6.67 15.08
CA LYS A 48 6.28 -6.68 15.48
C LYS A 48 7.06 -5.65 14.68
N LEU A 49 8.03 -5.05 15.35
CA LEU A 49 8.94 -4.10 14.73
C LEU A 49 10.06 -4.84 13.98
N HIS A 50 10.35 -4.40 12.76
CA HIS A 50 11.39 -4.96 11.90
C HIS A 50 12.27 -3.87 11.33
N ASP A 51 13.56 -4.15 11.19
CA ASP A 51 14.45 -3.41 10.28
C ASP A 51 14.95 -4.34 9.16
N GLN A 52 15.90 -3.86 8.37
CA GLN A 52 16.54 -4.62 7.29
C GLN A 52 17.20 -5.95 7.71
N TYR A 53 17.40 -6.20 9.02
CA TYR A 53 17.97 -7.45 9.56
C TYR A 53 16.91 -8.37 10.17
N GLY A 54 15.63 -8.03 10.09
CA GLY A 54 14.50 -8.82 10.60
C GLY A 54 13.89 -8.27 11.90
N VAL A 55 13.29 -9.17 12.70
CA VAL A 55 12.58 -8.79 13.93
C VAL A 55 13.54 -8.15 14.92
N LEU A 56 13.22 -6.93 15.33
CA LEU A 56 13.99 -6.24 16.34
C LEU A 56 13.64 -6.72 17.75
N SER A 57 14.66 -6.79 18.61
CA SER A 57 14.45 -6.84 20.05
C SER A 57 13.87 -5.50 20.56
N ARG A 58 13.55 -5.43 21.86
CA ARG A 58 12.86 -4.28 22.46
C ARG A 58 13.47 -2.93 22.04
N ARG A 59 12.66 -2.09 21.39
CA ARG A 59 12.93 -0.65 21.21
C ARG A 59 12.17 0.16 22.27
N PRO A 60 12.78 1.21 22.85
CA PRO A 60 12.06 2.15 23.71
C PRO A 60 10.89 2.79 22.96
N MET A 61 9.70 2.72 23.56
CA MET A 61 8.57 3.57 23.18
C MET A 61 8.83 4.95 23.78
N LEU A 62 8.90 5.97 22.93
CA LEU A 62 9.12 7.36 23.32
C LEU A 62 7.80 8.06 23.62
N GLU A 63 6.74 7.68 22.92
CA GLU A 63 5.43 8.30 23.02
C GLU A 63 4.31 7.32 22.64
N ASP A 64 3.17 7.46 23.29
CA ASP A 64 1.90 6.81 22.96
C ASP A 64 0.79 7.80 23.32
N THR A 65 0.11 8.35 22.31
CA THR A 65 -0.88 9.41 22.50
C THR A 65 -2.12 8.93 23.27
N SER A 66 -2.30 7.63 23.42
CA SER A 66 -3.45 7.00 24.09
C SER A 66 -3.13 6.38 25.44
N GLY A 67 -1.85 6.10 25.72
CA GLY A 67 -1.39 5.32 26.88
C GLY A 67 -1.76 3.82 26.86
N LEU A 68 -2.38 3.32 25.79
CA LEU A 68 -2.88 1.95 25.69
C LEU A 68 -1.81 0.91 25.34
N PHE A 69 -0.71 1.33 24.74
CA PHE A 69 0.25 0.46 24.07
C PHE A 69 1.52 0.24 24.89
N MET A 70 2.21 -0.85 24.55
CA MET A 70 3.54 -1.16 25.04
C MET A 70 4.32 -1.96 23.98
N ILE A 71 5.65 -1.90 24.05
CA ILE A 71 6.53 -2.80 23.30
C ILE A 71 7.11 -3.84 24.26
N SER A 72 6.87 -5.11 23.95
CA SER A 72 7.36 -6.24 24.73
C SER A 72 8.88 -6.39 24.62
N LYS A 73 9.48 -7.23 25.46
CA LYS A 73 10.91 -7.56 25.36
C LYS A 73 11.29 -8.19 24.00
N LYS A 74 10.32 -8.80 23.32
CA LYS A 74 10.48 -9.45 22.01
C LYS A 74 10.17 -8.53 20.82
N GLY A 75 10.07 -7.21 21.04
CA GLY A 75 9.76 -6.25 19.96
C GLY A 75 8.31 -6.25 19.49
N GLU A 76 7.41 -6.90 20.24
CA GLU A 76 5.98 -6.93 19.91
C GLU A 76 5.31 -5.64 20.39
N LEU A 77 4.73 -4.87 19.47
CA LEU A 77 3.83 -3.76 19.76
C LEU A 77 2.44 -4.32 20.08
N ARG A 78 1.94 -4.05 21.28
CA ARG A 78 0.72 -4.67 21.81
C ARG A 78 -0.05 -3.69 22.69
N LEU A 79 -1.34 -3.95 22.87
CA LEU A 79 -2.09 -3.37 23.97
C LEU A 79 -1.51 -3.87 25.31
N ARG A 80 -1.53 -3.03 26.33
CA ARG A 80 -1.18 -3.42 27.70
C ARG A 80 -2.14 -4.52 28.18
N LYS A 81 -1.67 -5.40 29.07
CA LYS A 81 -2.35 -6.66 29.48
C LYS A 81 -3.84 -6.51 29.83
N LYS A 82 -4.25 -5.41 30.47
CA LYS A 82 -5.63 -5.15 30.88
C LYS A 82 -6.41 -4.23 29.94
N GLN A 83 -5.74 -3.65 28.94
CA GLN A 83 -6.33 -2.70 27.99
C GLN A 83 -6.89 -3.44 26.77
N SER A 84 -7.98 -2.90 26.24
CA SER A 84 -8.67 -3.29 25.01
C SER A 84 -9.24 -2.04 24.37
N ILE A 85 -9.44 -2.04 23.05
CA ILE A 85 -10.17 -0.98 22.36
C ILE A 85 -11.64 -1.41 22.21
N PRO A 86 -12.61 -0.68 22.78
CA PRO A 86 -14.04 -0.93 22.55
C PRO A 86 -14.44 -0.73 21.08
N ALA A 87 -15.44 -1.47 20.63
CA ALA A 87 -15.97 -1.35 19.26
C ALA A 87 -16.61 0.03 19.00
N ASP A 88 -17.15 0.66 20.05
CA ASP A 88 -17.80 1.96 20.06
C ASP A 88 -16.86 3.11 20.49
N ALA A 89 -15.55 2.87 20.59
CA ALA A 89 -14.61 3.93 20.96
C ALA A 89 -14.71 5.13 20.01
N PRO A 90 -14.65 6.38 20.52
CA PRO A 90 -14.93 7.59 19.72
C PRO A 90 -13.86 7.92 18.68
N GLY A 91 -12.66 7.35 18.79
CA GLY A 91 -11.57 7.49 17.83
C GLY A 91 -11.02 6.14 17.40
N PHE A 92 -10.52 6.06 16.17
CA PHE A 92 -10.00 4.83 15.58
C PHE A 92 -8.51 4.90 15.22
N GLN A 93 -7.85 6.06 15.34
CA GLN A 93 -6.43 6.21 15.06
C GLN A 93 -5.63 6.43 16.35
N TYR A 94 -4.51 5.72 16.48
CA TYR A 94 -3.62 5.80 17.63
C TYR A 94 -2.19 5.99 17.16
N THR A 95 -1.47 6.96 17.72
CA THR A 95 -0.09 7.21 17.35
C THR A 95 0.85 6.67 18.43
N VAL A 96 1.85 5.90 18.00
CA VAL A 96 2.99 5.51 18.83
C VAL A 96 4.28 6.01 18.20
N THR A 97 5.22 6.46 19.02
CA THR A 97 6.56 6.86 18.58
C THR A 97 7.60 6.00 19.28
N VAL A 98 8.54 5.46 18.50
CA VAL A 98 9.60 4.57 18.99
C VAL A 98 10.98 5.13 18.65
N LEU A 99 11.97 4.77 19.46
CA LEU A 99 13.36 5.15 19.21
C LEU A 99 13.96 4.29 18.09
N ASN A 100 14.54 4.93 17.08
CA ASN A 100 15.21 4.29 15.97
C ASN A 100 16.65 4.81 15.83
N GLY A 101 17.58 4.19 16.55
CA GLY A 101 18.93 4.73 16.68
C GLY A 101 18.87 6.09 17.39
N ASN A 102 19.25 7.16 16.70
CA ASN A 102 19.16 8.54 17.20
C ASN A 102 17.93 9.30 16.66
N SER A 103 17.09 8.67 15.84
CA SER A 103 15.87 9.27 15.29
C SER A 103 14.61 8.75 15.99
N ARG A 104 13.49 9.41 15.70
CA ARG A 104 12.15 9.02 16.14
C ARG A 104 11.43 8.40 14.95
N GLU A 105 10.89 7.20 15.12
CA GLU A 105 9.96 6.62 14.14
C GLU A 105 8.54 6.68 14.69
N ARG A 106 7.61 7.21 13.91
CA ARG A 106 6.20 7.30 14.28
C ARG A 106 5.43 6.21 13.53
N PHE A 107 4.42 5.64 14.19
CA PHE A 107 3.45 4.73 13.57
C PHE A 107 2.03 5.18 13.90
N THR A 108 1.18 5.20 12.88
CA THR A 108 -0.28 5.33 13.05
C THR A 108 -0.88 3.92 13.01
N LEU A 109 -1.56 3.56 14.10
CA LEU A 109 -2.30 2.33 14.26
C LEU A 109 -3.78 2.61 14.09
N VAL A 110 -4.50 1.66 13.51
CA VAL A 110 -5.92 1.83 13.17
C VAL A 110 -6.76 0.74 13.82
N ARG A 111 -7.87 1.09 14.48
CA ARG A 111 -8.83 0.11 14.99
C ARG A 111 -9.35 -0.73 13.81
N ASP A 112 -9.29 -2.05 13.91
CA ASP A 112 -9.65 -2.96 12.81
C ASP A 112 -11.16 -3.13 12.64
N ASP A 113 -11.82 -2.10 12.09
CA ASP A 113 -13.24 -2.16 11.69
C ASP A 113 -13.41 -2.40 10.18
N PHE A 114 -12.33 -2.76 9.47
CA PHE A 114 -12.38 -3.02 8.04
C PHE A 114 -13.38 -4.13 7.72
N HIS A 115 -14.23 -3.92 6.72
CA HIS A 115 -15.12 -4.95 6.23
C HIS A 115 -14.33 -6.19 5.78
N ARG A 116 -14.96 -7.36 5.85
CA ARG A 116 -14.41 -8.67 5.43
C ARG A 116 -15.39 -9.37 4.49
N ASN A 117 -15.94 -8.62 3.54
CA ASN A 117 -17.00 -9.05 2.64
C ASN A 117 -16.53 -9.33 1.20
N LYS A 118 -15.22 -9.27 0.94
CA LYS A 118 -14.58 -9.63 -0.35
C LYS A 118 -14.83 -8.64 -1.50
N VAL A 119 -15.61 -7.59 -1.28
CA VAL A 119 -16.02 -6.65 -2.34
C VAL A 119 -14.98 -5.55 -2.54
N VAL A 120 -14.44 -5.46 -3.75
CA VAL A 120 -13.59 -4.35 -4.19
C VAL A 120 -14.30 -3.57 -5.29
N ALA A 121 -14.60 -2.30 -5.05
CA ALA A 121 -15.20 -1.41 -6.05
C ALA A 121 -14.12 -0.91 -7.01
N HIS A 122 -14.19 -1.33 -8.28
CA HIS A 122 -13.25 -0.96 -9.34
C HIS A 122 -13.38 0.52 -9.68
N ARG A 123 -12.30 1.30 -9.54
CA ARG A 123 -12.24 2.76 -9.72
C ARG A 123 -13.19 3.53 -8.80
N GLY A 124 -13.48 2.94 -7.63
CA GLY A 124 -14.56 3.35 -6.71
C GLY A 124 -15.95 2.94 -7.18
N ALA A 125 -16.99 3.27 -6.41
CA ALA A 125 -18.36 2.86 -6.73
C ALA A 125 -19.03 3.81 -7.74
N PHE A 126 -18.48 3.90 -8.96
CA PHE A 126 -18.85 4.94 -9.92
C PHE A 126 -20.11 4.64 -10.76
N LYS A 127 -20.41 3.36 -11.03
CA LYS A 127 -21.36 3.00 -12.10
C LYS A 127 -22.81 3.35 -11.77
N ASN A 128 -23.22 3.08 -10.53
CA ASN A 128 -24.59 3.27 -10.05
C ASN A 128 -24.70 4.38 -8.98
N ASN A 129 -23.67 5.22 -8.83
CA ASN A 129 -23.66 6.35 -7.88
C ASN A 129 -23.24 7.66 -8.56
N ALA A 130 -22.98 8.69 -7.75
CA ALA A 130 -22.72 10.04 -8.23
C ALA A 130 -21.29 10.22 -8.75
N GLY A 131 -20.32 9.48 -8.20
CA GLY A 131 -18.91 9.65 -8.54
C GLY A 131 -18.52 9.22 -9.95
N SER A 132 -17.50 9.90 -10.51
CA SER A 132 -16.76 9.42 -11.68
C SER A 132 -15.81 8.28 -11.32
N GLU A 133 -15.38 7.49 -12.31
CA GLU A 133 -14.22 6.61 -12.13
C GLU A 133 -13.03 7.39 -11.57
N ASN A 134 -12.31 6.80 -10.62
CA ASN A 134 -11.08 7.36 -10.05
C ASN A 134 -11.26 8.75 -9.43
N SER A 135 -12.38 8.99 -8.73
CA SER A 135 -12.68 10.27 -8.07
C SER A 135 -12.82 10.16 -6.56
N LEU A 136 -12.71 11.29 -5.85
CA LEU A 136 -13.01 11.33 -4.41
C LEU A 136 -14.48 11.00 -4.12
N THR A 137 -15.39 11.28 -5.07
CA THR A 137 -16.81 10.98 -4.91
C THR A 137 -17.06 9.48 -5.03
N SER A 138 -16.45 8.78 -6.00
CA SER A 138 -16.61 7.32 -6.11
C SER A 138 -15.96 6.56 -4.96
N LEU A 139 -14.88 7.09 -4.38
CA LEU A 139 -14.32 6.63 -3.10
C LEU A 139 -15.34 6.73 -1.96
N LYS A 140 -15.93 7.93 -1.77
CA LYS A 140 -16.94 8.17 -0.73
C LYS A 140 -18.15 7.25 -0.92
N ASP A 141 -18.56 7.02 -2.16
CA ASP A 141 -19.64 6.10 -2.49
C ASP A 141 -19.28 4.66 -2.12
N ALA A 142 -18.06 4.18 -2.43
CA ALA A 142 -17.59 2.84 -2.04
C ALA A 142 -17.56 2.64 -0.51
N ILE A 143 -17.08 3.67 0.22
CA ILE A 143 -17.09 3.70 1.68
C ILE A 143 -18.53 3.63 2.22
N ARG A 144 -19.42 4.46 1.65
CA ARG A 144 -20.83 4.58 2.09
C ARG A 144 -21.60 3.27 1.90
N ILE A 145 -21.40 2.57 0.78
CA ILE A 145 -22.09 1.30 0.51
C ILE A 145 -21.45 0.10 1.24
N GLY A 146 -20.29 0.29 1.88
CA GLY A 146 -19.66 -0.72 2.74
C GLY A 146 -18.80 -1.73 1.99
N CYS A 147 -18.12 -1.32 0.93
CA CYS A 147 -17.13 -2.17 0.27
C CYS A 147 -15.94 -2.47 1.19
N GLU A 148 -15.34 -3.66 1.10
CA GLU A 148 -14.07 -3.94 1.78
C GLU A 148 -12.89 -3.20 1.14
N GLY A 149 -12.93 -3.01 -0.18
CA GLY A 149 -11.94 -2.26 -0.93
C GLY A 149 -12.54 -1.24 -1.89
N SER A 150 -11.82 -0.15 -2.13
CA SER A 150 -12.01 0.75 -3.25
C SER A 150 -10.72 0.79 -4.05
N GLU A 151 -10.77 0.29 -5.27
CA GLU A 151 -9.66 0.30 -6.21
C GLU A 151 -9.58 1.63 -6.97
N PHE A 152 -8.36 2.05 -7.32
CA PHE A 152 -8.09 3.24 -8.10
C PHE A 152 -6.69 3.20 -8.73
N ASP A 153 -6.55 3.88 -9.85
CA ASP A 153 -5.36 3.90 -10.69
C ASP A 153 -4.53 5.18 -10.51
N VAL A 154 -3.21 5.07 -10.42
CA VAL A 154 -2.31 6.23 -10.35
C VAL A 154 -1.26 6.26 -11.45
N TRP A 155 -1.04 7.46 -11.99
CA TRP A 155 0.05 7.81 -12.89
C TRP A 155 0.88 8.93 -12.28
N LEU A 156 2.08 9.16 -12.81
CA LEU A 156 2.92 10.29 -12.43
C LEU A 156 2.73 11.44 -13.43
N SER A 157 2.38 12.65 -12.98
CA SER A 157 2.32 13.83 -13.83
C SER A 157 3.71 14.26 -14.33
N ALA A 158 3.77 15.18 -15.29
CA ALA A 158 5.05 15.70 -15.81
C ALA A 158 5.93 16.34 -14.71
N ASP A 159 5.31 16.96 -13.72
CA ASP A 159 5.95 17.60 -12.56
C ASP A 159 6.11 16.67 -11.35
N GLY A 160 5.93 15.36 -11.52
CA GLY A 160 6.29 14.35 -10.51
C GLY A 160 5.23 14.15 -9.42
N VAL A 161 3.98 14.54 -9.66
CA VAL A 161 2.89 14.37 -8.70
C VAL A 161 2.04 13.15 -9.08
N PRO A 162 1.82 12.17 -8.17
CA PRO A 162 0.90 11.08 -8.42
C PRO A 162 -0.55 11.56 -8.54
N VAL A 163 -1.20 11.24 -9.65
CA VAL A 163 -2.56 11.64 -10.02
C VAL A 163 -3.40 10.44 -10.42
N LEU A 164 -4.71 10.52 -10.16
CA LEU A 164 -5.62 9.42 -10.45
C LEU A 164 -6.14 9.45 -11.89
N SER A 165 -5.95 8.36 -12.63
CA SER A 165 -6.50 8.16 -13.98
C SER A 165 -6.36 6.69 -14.36
N HIS A 166 -7.37 6.07 -14.95
CA HIS A 166 -7.20 4.71 -15.48
C HIS A 166 -6.31 4.71 -16.72
N ASP A 167 -6.59 5.60 -17.66
CA ASP A 167 -5.92 5.64 -18.94
C ASP A 167 -4.70 6.57 -18.90
N PRO A 168 -3.68 6.32 -19.76
CA PRO A 168 -2.53 7.21 -19.91
C PRO A 168 -2.91 8.60 -20.47
N HIS A 169 -4.14 8.74 -20.97
CA HIS A 169 -4.69 10.00 -21.45
C HIS A 169 -6.01 10.31 -20.76
N ILE A 170 -6.20 11.57 -20.39
CA ILE A 170 -7.44 12.06 -19.77
C ILE A 170 -7.71 13.48 -20.24
N GLY A 171 -8.97 13.79 -20.58
CA GLY A 171 -9.34 15.12 -21.09
C GLY A 171 -8.56 15.56 -22.34
N GLY A 172 -8.12 14.62 -23.19
CA GLY A 172 -7.31 14.90 -24.38
C GLY A 172 -5.83 15.16 -24.11
N LYS A 173 -5.35 14.95 -22.88
CA LYS A 173 -3.95 15.17 -22.47
C LYS A 173 -3.28 13.87 -22.06
N SER A 174 -2.00 13.72 -22.39
CA SER A 174 -1.14 12.65 -21.88
C SER A 174 -0.77 12.94 -20.42
N VAL A 175 -1.04 12.01 -19.51
CA VAL A 175 -0.86 12.23 -18.06
C VAL A 175 0.61 12.47 -17.72
N GLU A 176 1.52 11.64 -18.24
CA GLU A 176 2.96 11.72 -17.93
C GLU A 176 3.65 12.95 -18.55
N GLU A 177 2.99 13.65 -19.47
CA GLU A 177 3.51 14.81 -20.20
C GLU A 177 2.83 16.14 -19.80
N THR A 178 1.84 16.08 -18.90
CA THR A 178 1.08 17.25 -18.47
C THR A 178 1.32 17.55 -16.98
N PRO A 179 1.56 18.81 -16.58
CA PRO A 179 1.72 19.16 -15.17
C PRO A 179 0.40 19.08 -14.40
N LEU A 180 0.48 18.86 -13.09
CA LEU A 180 -0.68 18.68 -12.21
C LEU A 180 -1.72 19.80 -12.37
N ALA A 181 -1.26 21.06 -12.38
CA ALA A 181 -2.13 22.22 -12.41
C ALA A 181 -3.10 22.21 -13.60
N GLU A 182 -2.67 21.66 -14.73
CA GLU A 182 -3.48 21.49 -15.93
C GLU A 182 -4.38 20.25 -15.89
N LEU A 183 -3.88 19.14 -15.33
CA LEU A 183 -4.66 17.91 -15.17
C LEU A 183 -5.86 18.13 -14.23
N GLN A 184 -5.67 18.89 -13.15
CA GLN A 184 -6.74 19.20 -12.20
C GLN A 184 -7.85 20.11 -12.77
N GLN A 185 -7.62 20.78 -13.91
CA GLN A 185 -8.68 21.53 -14.60
C GLN A 185 -9.62 20.63 -15.42
N ILE A 186 -9.27 19.36 -15.62
CA ILE A 186 -10.08 18.43 -16.38
C ILE A 186 -11.31 18.07 -15.54
N LYS A 187 -12.48 18.45 -16.07
CA LYS A 187 -13.77 18.07 -15.50
C LYS A 187 -14.09 16.62 -15.88
N LEU A 188 -14.30 15.81 -14.87
CA LEU A 188 -14.87 14.47 -15.00
C LEU A 188 -16.41 14.57 -14.99
N LYS A 189 -17.10 13.43 -14.94
CA LYS A 189 -18.56 13.43 -14.85
C LYS A 189 -19.00 14.04 -13.52
N ASN A 190 -20.22 14.58 -13.52
CA ASN A 190 -20.91 15.03 -12.31
C ASN A 190 -20.16 16.06 -11.44
N GLY A 191 -19.25 16.84 -12.05
CA GLY A 191 -18.51 17.89 -11.37
C GLY A 191 -17.22 17.45 -10.66
N ASP A 192 -16.88 16.16 -10.72
CA ASP A 192 -15.57 15.69 -10.27
C ASP A 192 -14.45 16.28 -11.13
N ARG A 193 -13.24 16.26 -10.57
CA ARG A 193 -11.97 16.56 -11.27
C ARG A 193 -10.98 15.45 -11.03
N VAL A 194 -9.90 15.43 -11.80
CA VAL A 194 -8.73 14.57 -11.54
C VAL A 194 -8.18 14.86 -10.14
N PRO A 195 -8.22 13.89 -9.20
CA PRO A 195 -7.64 14.09 -7.88
C PRO A 195 -6.16 13.68 -7.86
N THR A 196 -5.40 14.23 -6.91
CA THR A 196 -4.08 13.68 -6.58
C THR A 196 -4.22 12.44 -5.69
N PHE A 197 -3.20 11.60 -5.68
CA PHE A 197 -3.14 10.51 -4.71
C PHE A 197 -3.14 11.02 -3.25
N GLU A 198 -2.49 12.16 -3.01
CA GLU A 198 -2.48 12.80 -1.68
C GLU A 198 -3.89 13.20 -1.22
N GLU A 199 -4.70 13.80 -2.10
CA GLU A 199 -6.11 14.11 -1.82
C GLU A 199 -6.92 12.85 -1.50
N TYR A 200 -6.66 11.77 -2.24
CA TYR A 200 -7.32 10.47 -2.05
C TYR A 200 -6.95 9.84 -0.69
N ILE A 201 -5.68 9.88 -0.29
CA ILE A 201 -5.21 9.43 1.04
C ILE A 201 -5.93 10.20 2.15
N LEU A 202 -5.96 11.53 2.05
CA LEU A 202 -6.56 12.39 3.07
C LEU A 202 -8.06 12.15 3.23
N GLU A 203 -8.77 11.80 2.16
CA GLU A 203 -10.16 11.40 2.24
C GLU A 203 -10.32 9.99 2.86
N ALA A 204 -9.52 9.03 2.41
CA ALA A 204 -9.58 7.64 2.89
C ALA A 204 -9.32 7.51 4.40
N MET A 205 -8.40 8.32 4.94
CA MET A 205 -8.04 8.29 6.37
C MET A 205 -9.14 8.82 7.30
N LYS A 206 -10.26 9.34 6.77
CA LYS A 206 -11.41 9.77 7.58
C LYS A 206 -12.27 8.60 8.08
N GLN A 207 -11.99 7.38 7.63
CA GLN A 207 -12.70 6.16 7.99
C GLN A 207 -11.72 4.99 8.27
N ASN A 208 -12.23 3.87 8.79
CA ASN A 208 -11.45 2.64 9.03
C ASN A 208 -12.22 1.34 8.69
N ASN A 209 -13.17 1.41 7.76
CA ASN A 209 -14.00 0.31 7.28
C ASN A 209 -13.64 -0.19 5.85
N THR A 210 -13.05 0.64 5.00
CA THR A 210 -12.75 0.35 3.58
C THR A 210 -11.26 0.54 3.30
N ARG A 211 -10.62 -0.44 2.67
CA ARG A 211 -9.22 -0.36 2.23
C ARG A 211 -9.09 0.24 0.84
N MET A 212 -7.92 0.83 0.60
CA MET A 212 -7.53 1.45 -0.66
C MET A 212 -6.72 0.43 -1.46
N VAL A 213 -7.19 0.05 -2.64
CA VAL A 213 -6.47 -0.84 -3.55
C VAL A 213 -5.82 0.01 -4.64
N LEU A 214 -4.55 0.36 -4.41
CA LEU A 214 -3.79 1.28 -5.24
C LEU A 214 -3.17 0.55 -6.44
N GLU A 215 -3.67 0.79 -7.65
CA GLU A 215 -3.01 0.36 -8.88
C GLU A 215 -1.94 1.36 -9.31
N LEU A 216 -0.68 0.96 -9.30
CA LEU A 216 0.42 1.74 -9.87
C LEU A 216 0.57 1.39 -11.35
N LYS A 217 0.30 2.37 -12.22
CA LYS A 217 0.28 2.13 -13.66
C LYS A 217 1.71 2.02 -14.23
N PRO A 218 1.96 1.07 -15.15
CA PRO A 218 3.23 0.99 -15.86
C PRO A 218 3.48 2.29 -16.65
N SER A 219 4.73 2.72 -16.68
CA SER A 219 5.13 3.94 -17.40
C SER A 219 5.67 3.59 -18.78
N LYS A 220 5.19 4.29 -19.82
CA LYS A 220 5.79 4.19 -21.17
C LYS A 220 7.03 5.06 -21.32
N THR A 221 7.20 6.05 -20.44
CA THR A 221 8.34 6.96 -20.41
C THR A 221 9.48 6.49 -19.50
N GLY A 222 9.34 5.32 -18.87
CA GLY A 222 10.36 4.72 -18.00
C GLY A 222 10.33 5.21 -16.54
N ARG A 223 9.26 5.92 -16.13
CA ARG A 223 9.09 6.54 -14.81
C ARG A 223 8.38 5.66 -13.78
N ALA A 224 8.25 4.35 -14.06
CA ALA A 224 7.54 3.39 -13.20
C ALA A 224 8.11 3.35 -11.76
N ILE A 225 9.44 3.34 -11.63
CA ILE A 225 10.10 3.35 -10.31
C ILE A 225 9.99 4.71 -9.61
N GLU A 226 9.98 5.81 -10.36
CA GLU A 226 9.74 7.15 -9.81
C GLU A 226 8.33 7.27 -9.24
N LEU A 227 7.31 6.80 -9.97
CA LEU A 227 5.94 6.69 -9.48
C LEU A 227 5.87 5.84 -8.22
N THR A 228 6.53 4.68 -8.22
CA THR A 228 6.57 3.77 -7.08
C THR A 228 7.13 4.44 -5.84
N GLN A 229 8.25 5.15 -5.97
CA GLN A 229 8.87 5.88 -4.87
C GLN A 229 7.97 7.01 -4.37
N ALA A 230 7.40 7.82 -5.29
CA ALA A 230 6.53 8.94 -4.93
C ALA A 230 5.27 8.48 -4.17
N CYS A 231 4.63 7.40 -4.61
CA CYS A 231 3.48 6.81 -3.92
C CYS A 231 3.87 6.24 -2.55
N TYR A 232 4.99 5.51 -2.46
CA TYR A 232 5.49 4.98 -1.20
C TYR A 232 5.80 6.09 -0.19
N ASP A 233 6.46 7.16 -0.63
CA ASP A 233 6.82 8.30 0.21
C ASP A 233 5.58 9.01 0.74
N LEU A 234 4.52 9.16 -0.06
CA LEU A 234 3.23 9.68 0.41
C LEU A 234 2.59 8.77 1.46
N VAL A 235 2.61 7.44 1.25
CA VAL A 235 2.08 6.50 2.24
C VAL A 235 2.85 6.59 3.57
N ARG A 236 4.18 6.71 3.52
CA ARG A 236 5.02 6.91 4.72
C ARG A 236 4.77 8.27 5.39
N LYS A 237 4.70 9.35 4.60
CA LYS A 237 4.45 10.72 5.07
C LYS A 237 3.14 10.81 5.86
N TYR A 238 2.07 10.22 5.32
CA TYR A 238 0.75 10.22 5.95
C TYR A 238 0.50 9.06 6.91
N GLN A 239 1.42 8.09 6.95
CA GLN A 239 1.35 6.92 7.82
C GLN A 239 0.05 6.11 7.61
N CYS A 240 -0.35 5.93 6.35
CA CYS A 240 -1.61 5.31 5.96
C CYS A 240 -1.48 3.83 5.56
N GLN A 241 -0.41 3.14 5.95
CA GLN A 241 -0.14 1.73 5.62
C GLN A 241 -1.31 0.79 5.98
N ALA A 242 -2.04 1.08 7.07
CA ALA A 242 -3.19 0.27 7.48
C ALA A 242 -4.32 0.20 6.44
N TRP A 243 -4.43 1.22 5.59
CA TRP A 243 -5.44 1.32 4.53
C TRP A 243 -4.98 0.74 3.20
N MET A 244 -3.67 0.60 2.96
CA MET A 244 -3.14 0.39 1.61
C MET A 244 -2.97 -1.09 1.27
N LEU A 245 -3.51 -1.46 0.12
CA LEU A 245 -3.18 -2.64 -0.68
C LEU A 245 -2.64 -2.14 -2.02
N TYR A 246 -1.69 -2.84 -2.63
CA TYR A 246 -1.02 -2.39 -3.84
C TYR A 246 -1.20 -3.41 -4.96
N ILE A 247 -1.46 -2.94 -6.18
CA ILE A 247 -1.55 -3.78 -7.38
C ILE A 247 -0.78 -3.14 -8.54
N SER A 248 -0.26 -3.96 -9.46
CA SER A 248 0.34 -3.46 -10.72
C SER A 248 0.47 -4.56 -11.78
N PHE A 249 0.42 -4.16 -13.05
CA PHE A 249 0.79 -5.00 -14.20
C PHE A 249 2.30 -5.08 -14.40
N ASP A 250 3.07 -4.14 -13.86
CA ASP A 250 4.53 -4.14 -13.95
C ASP A 250 5.13 -4.90 -12.77
N TYR A 251 5.74 -6.06 -13.06
CA TYR A 251 6.34 -6.90 -12.04
C TYR A 251 7.49 -6.21 -11.30
N ASN A 252 8.20 -5.28 -11.95
CA ASN A 252 9.28 -4.52 -11.30
C ASN A 252 8.72 -3.52 -10.28
N ILE A 253 7.55 -2.94 -10.52
CA ILE A 253 6.85 -2.13 -9.51
C ILE A 253 6.50 -3.00 -8.30
N CYS A 254 5.94 -4.20 -8.52
CA CYS A 254 5.61 -5.11 -7.43
C CYS A 254 6.85 -5.46 -6.58
N LYS A 255 7.96 -5.83 -7.23
CA LYS A 255 9.21 -6.15 -6.54
C LYS A 255 9.80 -4.95 -5.82
N LYS A 256 9.71 -3.74 -6.40
CA LYS A 256 10.20 -2.53 -5.75
C LYS A 256 9.38 -2.19 -4.51
N LEU A 257 8.06 -2.37 -4.53
CA LEU A 257 7.22 -2.19 -3.33
C LEU A 257 7.60 -3.18 -2.22
N VAL A 258 7.83 -4.45 -2.55
CA VAL A 258 8.29 -5.47 -1.60
C VAL A 258 9.67 -5.12 -1.02
N GLU A 259 10.58 -4.57 -1.84
CA GLU A 259 11.89 -4.06 -1.38
C GLU A 259 11.74 -2.88 -0.41
N LEU A 260 10.85 -1.93 -0.75
CA LEU A 260 10.61 -0.72 0.05
C LEU A 260 9.90 -1.03 1.37
N ASP A 261 8.92 -1.94 1.37
CA ASP A 261 8.19 -2.39 2.54
C ASP A 261 7.85 -3.88 2.44
N PRO A 262 8.64 -4.76 3.10
CA PRO A 262 8.43 -6.21 3.06
C PRO A 262 7.09 -6.69 3.62
N PHE A 263 6.33 -5.82 4.28
CA PHE A 263 5.00 -6.13 4.84
C PHE A 263 3.86 -5.48 4.07
N ALA A 264 4.15 -4.72 3.01
CA ALA A 264 3.14 -4.21 2.11
C ALA A 264 2.41 -5.38 1.44
N LYS A 265 1.08 -5.26 1.37
CA LYS A 265 0.23 -6.24 0.68
C LYS A 265 0.19 -5.90 -0.80
N VAL A 266 1.11 -6.51 -1.55
CA VAL A 266 1.27 -6.32 -3.00
C VAL A 266 0.67 -7.49 -3.75
N ALA A 267 -0.18 -7.26 -4.74
CA ALA A 267 -0.66 -8.28 -5.67
C ALA A 267 -0.30 -7.95 -7.12
N TYR A 268 -0.08 -8.99 -7.93
CA TYR A 268 0.33 -8.85 -9.32
C TYR A 268 -0.84 -9.02 -10.30
N LEU A 269 -0.95 -8.18 -11.34
CA LEU A 269 -2.13 -8.12 -12.22
C LEU A 269 -2.04 -8.97 -13.50
N ASN A 270 -0.84 -9.18 -14.04
CA ASN A 270 -0.67 -9.54 -15.46
C ASN A 270 -1.11 -10.97 -15.84
N GLY A 271 -1.14 -11.90 -14.87
CA GLY A 271 -1.63 -13.26 -15.11
C GLY A 271 -0.60 -14.27 -15.63
N ASP A 272 0.67 -13.90 -15.76
CA ASP A 272 1.76 -14.71 -16.32
C ASP A 272 2.72 -15.29 -15.27
N LYS A 273 2.34 -15.25 -13.98
CA LYS A 273 3.09 -15.87 -12.88
C LYS A 273 2.26 -16.91 -12.15
N SER A 274 2.88 -18.03 -11.82
CA SER A 274 2.25 -19.01 -10.94
C SER A 274 2.22 -18.50 -9.49
N PRO A 275 1.29 -18.98 -8.64
CA PRO A 275 1.31 -18.64 -7.22
C PRO A 275 2.62 -19.01 -6.51
N ALA A 276 3.33 -20.05 -6.98
CA ALA A 276 4.63 -20.42 -6.43
C ALA A 276 5.72 -19.38 -6.73
N GLU A 277 5.75 -18.83 -7.95
CA GLU A 277 6.66 -17.73 -8.30
C GLU A 277 6.36 -16.47 -7.48
N LEU A 278 5.09 -16.09 -7.37
CA LEU A 278 4.69 -14.94 -6.55
C LEU A 278 5.13 -15.11 -5.09
N LYS A 279 4.94 -16.30 -4.53
CA LYS A 279 5.37 -16.62 -3.17
C LYS A 279 6.89 -16.51 -3.00
N ALA A 280 7.66 -16.95 -3.98
CA ALA A 280 9.12 -16.91 -3.95
C ALA A 280 9.66 -15.46 -3.98
N ASP A 281 8.98 -14.55 -4.67
CA ASP A 281 9.31 -13.11 -4.70
C ASP A 281 8.62 -12.32 -3.57
N HIS A 282 8.03 -12.99 -2.58
CA HIS A 282 7.31 -12.38 -1.44
C HIS A 282 6.11 -11.48 -1.82
N ILE A 283 5.52 -11.69 -2.99
CA ILE A 283 4.30 -10.99 -3.41
C ILE A 283 3.10 -11.62 -2.69
N TRP A 284 2.30 -10.77 -2.05
CA TRP A 284 1.21 -11.18 -1.15
C TRP A 284 0.04 -11.86 -1.88
N GLY A 285 -0.23 -11.46 -3.11
CA GLY A 285 -1.38 -11.96 -3.86
C GLY A 285 -1.21 -11.97 -5.38
N LEU A 286 -2.18 -12.60 -6.04
CA LEU A 286 -2.50 -12.37 -7.43
C LEU A 286 -3.79 -11.56 -7.51
N ASP A 287 -3.89 -10.71 -8.52
CA ASP A 287 -5.12 -10.02 -8.88
C ASP A 287 -5.33 -10.22 -10.38
N TYR A 288 -5.86 -11.36 -10.80
CA TYR A 288 -5.82 -11.75 -12.21
C TYR A 288 -7.14 -11.50 -12.91
N SER A 289 -7.06 -11.20 -14.21
CA SER A 289 -8.28 -11.01 -14.98
C SER A 289 -9.13 -12.29 -14.99
N PHE A 290 -10.45 -12.18 -14.99
CA PHE A 290 -11.35 -13.33 -15.09
C PHE A 290 -11.02 -14.20 -16.32
N LYS A 291 -10.54 -13.60 -17.41
CA LYS A 291 -10.10 -14.29 -18.62
C LYS A 291 -8.88 -15.20 -18.41
N VAL A 292 -8.00 -14.85 -17.47
CA VAL A 292 -6.86 -15.70 -17.09
C VAL A 292 -7.36 -16.85 -16.21
N ILE A 293 -8.20 -16.54 -15.22
CA ILE A 293 -8.76 -17.55 -14.32
C ILE A 293 -9.66 -18.55 -15.05
N ASP A 294 -10.40 -18.13 -16.07
CA ASP A 294 -11.27 -19.00 -16.84
C ASP A 294 -10.53 -20.05 -17.68
N LYS A 295 -9.28 -19.77 -18.04
CA LYS A 295 -8.43 -20.78 -18.70
C LYS A 295 -8.03 -21.89 -17.75
N ASP A 296 -7.84 -21.56 -16.47
CA ASP A 296 -7.49 -22.53 -15.43
C ASP A 296 -7.90 -22.03 -14.04
N ILE A 297 -9.11 -22.40 -13.61
CA ILE A 297 -9.65 -22.03 -12.30
C ILE A 297 -8.90 -22.73 -11.14
N SER A 298 -8.12 -23.78 -11.42
CA SER A 298 -7.34 -24.49 -10.40
C SER A 298 -6.24 -23.63 -9.79
N ILE A 299 -5.87 -22.52 -10.45
CA ILE A 299 -4.97 -21.48 -9.91
C ILE A 299 -5.44 -21.00 -8.52
N LEU A 300 -6.75 -20.91 -8.27
CA LEU A 300 -7.27 -20.50 -6.96
C LEU A 300 -6.89 -21.50 -5.85
N GLN A 301 -6.93 -22.80 -6.15
CA GLN A 301 -6.52 -23.84 -5.20
C GLN A 301 -5.00 -23.85 -5.00
N ALA A 302 -4.23 -23.64 -6.08
CA ALA A 302 -2.78 -23.52 -6.01
C ALA A 302 -2.35 -22.31 -5.17
N ALA A 303 -3.02 -21.17 -5.32
CA ALA A 303 -2.79 -19.96 -4.53
C ALA A 303 -3.08 -20.19 -3.05
N LYS A 304 -4.23 -20.79 -2.72
CA LYS A 304 -4.57 -21.19 -1.35
C LYS A 304 -3.51 -22.10 -0.73
N LYS A 305 -3.00 -23.09 -1.47
CA LYS A 305 -1.94 -23.99 -0.99
C LYS A 305 -0.61 -23.26 -0.76
N ALA A 306 -0.29 -22.26 -1.59
CA ALA A 306 0.92 -21.45 -1.45
C ALA A 306 0.80 -20.33 -0.38
N GLY A 307 -0.41 -20.09 0.14
CA GLY A 307 -0.69 -18.95 1.02
C GLY A 307 -0.57 -17.62 0.29
N VAL A 308 -1.00 -17.58 -0.97
CA VAL A 308 -1.09 -16.40 -1.84
C VAL A 308 -2.55 -15.99 -1.93
N THR A 309 -2.82 -14.71 -1.69
CA THR A 309 -4.19 -14.15 -1.74
C THR A 309 -4.68 -14.06 -3.17
N THR A 310 -5.98 -14.23 -3.39
CA THR A 310 -6.60 -14.21 -4.72
C THR A 310 -7.60 -13.07 -4.88
N ASN A 311 -7.39 -12.23 -5.89
CA ASN A 311 -8.38 -11.29 -6.39
C ASN A 311 -8.63 -11.55 -7.89
N ILE A 312 -9.85 -11.28 -8.36
CA ILE A 312 -10.23 -11.46 -9.76
C ILE A 312 -10.91 -10.17 -10.26
N TRP A 313 -10.46 -9.67 -11.39
CA TRP A 313 -10.98 -8.45 -12.01
C TRP A 313 -11.32 -8.61 -13.50
N THR A 314 -12.12 -7.74 -14.12
CA THR A 314 -13.23 -7.04 -13.50
C THR A 314 -14.47 -7.93 -13.65
N VAL A 315 -14.99 -8.47 -12.55
CA VAL A 315 -16.10 -9.44 -12.57
C VAL A 315 -17.43 -8.70 -12.42
N ASN A 316 -18.14 -8.49 -13.52
CA ASN A 316 -19.42 -7.75 -13.52
C ASN A 316 -20.65 -8.66 -13.68
N ASP A 317 -20.48 -9.86 -14.22
CA ASP A 317 -21.59 -10.78 -14.43
C ASP A 317 -21.98 -11.47 -13.10
N PRO A 318 -23.26 -11.44 -12.68
CA PRO A 318 -23.70 -12.04 -11.43
C PRO A 318 -23.47 -13.55 -11.33
N ALA A 319 -23.54 -14.29 -12.43
CA ALA A 319 -23.30 -15.74 -12.42
C ALA A 319 -21.80 -16.05 -12.27
N ASP A 320 -20.93 -15.23 -12.86
CA ASP A 320 -19.48 -15.31 -12.63
C ASP A 320 -19.11 -14.96 -11.19
N MET A 321 -19.75 -13.95 -10.58
CA MET A 321 -19.57 -13.66 -9.15
C MET A 321 -19.87 -14.89 -8.29
N ASP A 322 -21.03 -15.54 -8.49
CA ASP A 322 -21.40 -16.75 -7.75
C ASP A 322 -20.41 -17.90 -7.97
N ARG A 323 -19.96 -18.07 -9.21
CA ARG A 323 -18.99 -19.09 -9.61
C ARG A 323 -17.66 -18.91 -8.87
N TYR A 324 -17.10 -17.70 -8.85
CA TYR A 324 -15.82 -17.43 -8.20
C TYR A 324 -15.93 -17.42 -6.66
N LEU A 325 -17.02 -16.90 -6.09
CA LEU A 325 -17.28 -16.98 -4.65
C LEU A 325 -17.35 -18.45 -4.19
N LYS A 326 -18.06 -19.31 -4.93
CA LYS A 326 -18.12 -20.75 -4.66
C LYS A 326 -16.75 -21.43 -4.81
N ALA A 327 -15.91 -20.96 -5.73
CA ALA A 327 -14.54 -21.45 -5.91
C ALA A 327 -13.58 -21.00 -4.78
N GLY A 328 -14.02 -20.13 -3.88
CA GLY A 328 -13.28 -19.72 -2.69
C GLY A 328 -12.27 -18.60 -2.93
N VAL A 329 -12.52 -17.73 -3.91
CA VAL A 329 -11.71 -16.51 -4.12
C VAL A 329 -11.71 -15.63 -2.86
N ASP A 330 -10.61 -14.92 -2.60
CA ASP A 330 -10.52 -14.01 -1.46
C ASP A 330 -11.24 -12.68 -1.73
N TYR A 331 -11.10 -12.14 -2.95
CA TYR A 331 -11.64 -10.85 -3.37
C TYR A 331 -12.22 -10.90 -4.79
N LEU A 332 -13.19 -10.03 -5.07
CA LEU A 332 -13.65 -9.74 -6.42
C LEU A 332 -13.66 -8.22 -6.65
N THR A 333 -12.96 -7.79 -7.69
CA THR A 333 -12.99 -6.41 -8.19
C THR A 333 -14.08 -6.27 -9.25
N THR A 334 -15.02 -5.34 -9.04
CA THR A 334 -16.22 -5.21 -9.88
C THR A 334 -16.64 -3.75 -10.10
N ASN A 335 -17.27 -3.46 -11.24
CA ASN A 335 -17.99 -2.22 -11.49
C ASN A 335 -19.39 -2.21 -10.87
N GLU A 336 -19.86 -3.35 -10.34
CA GLU A 336 -21.20 -3.55 -9.80
C GLU A 336 -21.15 -3.91 -8.30
N PRO A 337 -20.50 -3.09 -7.45
CA PRO A 337 -20.27 -3.45 -6.05
C PRO A 337 -21.56 -3.69 -5.27
N GLU A 338 -22.66 -3.01 -5.60
CA GLU A 338 -23.96 -3.21 -4.96
C GLU A 338 -24.50 -4.63 -5.18
N ILE A 339 -24.41 -5.14 -6.43
CA ILE A 339 -24.84 -6.50 -6.76
C ILE A 339 -23.97 -7.51 -6.01
N LEU A 340 -22.65 -7.31 -5.98
CA LEU A 340 -21.76 -8.22 -5.28
C LEU A 340 -22.00 -8.18 -3.76
N LEU A 341 -22.25 -7.01 -3.18
CA LEU A 341 -22.60 -6.85 -1.76
C LEU A 341 -23.85 -7.66 -1.41
N GLU A 342 -24.88 -7.69 -2.27
CA GLU A 342 -26.07 -8.50 -2.03
C GLU A 342 -25.79 -10.01 -1.98
N LYS A 343 -24.78 -10.47 -2.71
CA LYS A 343 -24.38 -11.90 -2.76
C LYS A 343 -23.56 -12.36 -1.57
N VAL A 344 -22.91 -11.44 -0.86
CA VAL A 344 -21.96 -11.73 0.25
C VAL A 344 -22.47 -11.28 1.62
N LYS A 345 -23.73 -10.84 1.70
CA LYS A 345 -24.42 -10.47 2.95
C LYS A 345 -24.62 -11.64 3.88
#